data_AF-A0A935FC15-F1
#
_entry.id   AF-A0A935FC15-F1
#
_cell.length_a   1.000
_cell.length_b   1.000
_cell.length_c   1.000
_cell.angle_alpha   90.00
_cell.angle_beta   90.00
_cell.angle_gamma   90.00
#
_symmetry.space_group_name_H-M   'P 1'
#
loop_
_entity.id
_entity.type
_entity.pdbx_description
1 polymer ?
#
loop_
_entity_poly.entity_id
_entity_poly.type
_entity_poly.pdbx_seq_one_letter_code
_entity_poly.pdbx_strand_id
1 'polypeptide(L)'
;MAMYDNDNTVRTSFDLDYISEYLQQAQWAELVELKKLIVELAAEKGRPISILDIGVGNARVPKRLSGIHEIWEMVSCYDGTDNAKACIELAEKEIASLGIGNKTFIHFFEATTLDQ
;
A
#
# COMPACT_ATOMS: atom_id res chain seq x y z
N MET A 1 -12.07 -15.31 18.70
CA MET A 1 -12.03 -16.11 17.45
C MET A 1 -10.58 -16.18 17.04
N ALA A 2 -9.97 -17.36 17.13
CA ALA A 2 -8.63 -17.54 16.60
C ALA A 2 -8.71 -17.57 15.07
N MET A 3 -7.63 -17.08 14.43
CA MET A 3 -7.53 -16.86 12.98
C MET A 3 -7.75 -18.13 12.13
N TYR A 4 -7.74 -19.32 12.75
CA TYR A 4 -7.80 -20.62 12.08
C TYR A 4 -8.91 -21.55 12.59
N ASP A 5 -9.92 -21.03 13.28
CA ASP A 5 -11.00 -21.85 13.87
C ASP A 5 -12.02 -22.38 12.83
N ASN A 6 -11.87 -22.04 11.55
CA ASN A 6 -12.79 -22.40 10.47
C ASN A 6 -12.03 -22.90 9.24
N ASP A 7 -12.36 -24.10 8.77
CA ASP A 7 -11.82 -24.72 7.55
C ASP A 7 -11.87 -23.78 6.33
N ASN A 8 -12.93 -22.97 6.24
CA ASN A 8 -13.05 -21.99 5.16
C ASN A 8 -12.00 -20.88 5.30
N THR A 9 -11.74 -20.38 6.51
CA THR A 9 -10.71 -19.37 6.78
C THR A 9 -9.33 -19.92 6.48
N VAL A 10 -9.04 -21.18 6.83
CA VAL A 10 -7.78 -21.82 6.47
C VAL A 10 -7.62 -21.92 4.96
N ARG A 11 -8.60 -22.47 4.23
CA ARG A 11 -8.54 -22.62 2.77
C ARG A 11 -8.34 -21.29 2.05
N THR A 12 -9.10 -20.27 2.45
CA THR A 12 -9.05 -18.94 1.83
C THR A 12 -7.81 -18.14 2.21
N SER A 13 -7.19 -18.40 3.36
CA SER A 13 -5.94 -17.73 3.76
C SER A 13 -4.73 -18.10 2.88
N PHE A 14 -4.79 -19.25 2.19
CA PHE A 14 -3.72 -19.72 1.30
C PHE A 14 -4.09 -19.63 -0.19
N ASP A 15 -5.28 -19.12 -0.50
CA ASP A 15 -5.69 -18.83 -1.86
C ASP A 15 -5.20 -17.42 -2.23
N LEU A 16 -4.19 -17.36 -3.11
CA LEU A 16 -3.54 -16.12 -3.53
C LEU A 16 -4.48 -15.21 -4.34
N ASP A 17 -5.55 -15.75 -4.89
CA ASP A 17 -6.52 -15.01 -5.70
C ASP A 17 -7.78 -14.65 -4.90
N TYR A 18 -7.89 -15.11 -3.66
CA TYR A 18 -9.05 -14.85 -2.81
C TYR A 18 -8.91 -13.55 -2.03
N ILE A 19 -9.81 -12.61 -2.29
CA ILE A 19 -10.11 -11.48 -1.40
C ILE A 19 -11.60 -11.51 -1.10
N SER A 20 -11.95 -11.63 0.18
CA SER A 20 -13.35 -11.61 0.60
C SER A 20 -14.02 -10.28 0.22
N GLU A 21 -15.34 -10.30 -0.04
CA GLU A 21 -16.09 -9.08 -0.37
C GLU A 21 -15.88 -7.98 0.69
N TYR A 22 -15.84 -8.37 1.97
CA TYR A 22 -15.54 -7.46 3.07
C TYR A 22 -14.17 -6.78 2.90
N LEU A 23 -13.12 -7.55 2.59
CA LEU A 23 -11.78 -6.99 2.38
C LEU A 23 -11.74 -6.10 1.13
N GLN A 24 -12.45 -6.45 0.06
CA GLN A 24 -12.57 -5.59 -1.13
C GLN A 24 -13.22 -4.25 -0.77
N GLN A 25 -14.33 -4.27 -0.03
CA GLN A 25 -15.02 -3.06 0.41
C GLN A 25 -14.13 -2.22 1.34
N ALA A 26 -13.41 -2.83 2.27
CA ALA A 26 -12.48 -2.14 3.17
C ALA A 26 -11.35 -1.46 2.39
N GLN A 27 -10.74 -2.16 1.41
CA GLN A 27 -9.70 -1.60 0.54
C GLN A 27 -10.20 -0.41 -0.29
N TRP A 28 -11.46 -0.45 -0.74
CA TRP A 28 -12.08 0.68 -1.46
C TRP A 28 -12.37 1.87 -0.55
N ALA A 29 -12.92 1.63 0.64
CA ALA A 29 -13.21 2.68 1.61
C ALA A 29 -11.93 3.41 2.04
N GLU A 30 -10.88 2.65 2.34
CA GLU A 30 -9.55 3.19 2.65
C GLU A 30 -9.02 4.07 1.52
N LEU A 31 -9.07 3.60 0.26
CA LEU A 31 -8.60 4.40 -0.88
C LEU A 31 -9.42 5.68 -1.08
N VAL A 32 -10.73 5.67 -0.81
CA VAL A 32 -11.58 6.86 -0.89
C VAL A 32 -11.16 7.90 0.15
N GLU A 33 -10.98 7.49 1.41
CA GLU A 33 -10.58 8.42 2.47
C GLU A 33 -9.15 8.92 2.29
N LEU A 34 -8.22 8.05 1.87
CA LEU A 34 -6.84 8.44 1.60
C LEU A 34 -6.76 9.54 0.53
N LYS A 35 -7.53 9.44 -0.55
CA LYS A 35 -7.58 10.48 -1.58
C LYS A 35 -8.05 11.82 -1.04
N LYS A 36 -9.08 11.83 -0.18
CA LYS A 36 -9.57 13.07 0.46
C LYS A 36 -8.47 13.69 1.31
N LEU A 37 -7.78 12.88 2.10
CA LEU A 37 -6.69 13.33 2.96
C LEU A 37 -5.52 13.90 2.16
N ILE A 38 -5.15 13.26 1.03
CA ILE A 38 -4.11 13.78 0.13
C ILE A 38 -4.48 15.18 -0.38
N VAL A 39 -5.72 15.36 -0.86
CA VAL A 39 -6.21 16.64 -1.37
C VAL A 39 -6.21 17.71 -0.27
N GLU A 40 -6.74 17.39 0.90
CA GLU A 40 -6.83 18.30 2.03
C GLU A 40 -5.44 18.74 2.50
N LEU A 41 -4.52 17.80 2.73
CA LEU A 41 -3.18 18.10 3.21
C LEU A 41 -2.33 18.84 2.15
N ALA A 42 -2.48 18.49 0.87
CA ALA A 42 -1.78 19.20 -0.20
C ALA A 42 -2.26 20.64 -0.32
N ALA A 43 -3.58 20.88 -0.18
CA ALA A 43 -4.17 22.21 -0.18
C ALA A 43 -3.73 23.02 1.04
N GLU A 44 -3.78 22.43 2.25
CA GLU A 44 -3.35 23.07 3.49
C GLU A 44 -1.87 23.48 3.44
N LYS A 45 -1.01 22.61 2.89
CA LYS A 45 0.44 22.86 2.79
C LYS A 45 0.83 23.70 1.58
N GLY A 46 -0.06 23.89 0.62
CA GLY A 46 0.22 24.55 -0.66
C GLY A 46 1.27 23.82 -1.52
N ARG A 47 1.48 22.52 -1.30
CA ARG A 47 2.46 21.70 -2.00
C ARG A 47 2.12 20.21 -1.95
N PRO A 48 2.62 19.38 -2.88
CA PRO A 48 2.50 17.93 -2.81
C PRO A 48 3.08 17.36 -1.50
N ILE A 49 2.46 16.28 -1.00
CA ILE A 49 2.79 15.66 0.28
C ILE A 49 3.68 14.43 0.12
N SER A 50 4.32 14.00 1.20
CA SER A 50 5.06 12.73 1.23
C SER A 50 4.24 11.70 2.01
N ILE A 51 4.22 10.46 1.55
CA ILE A 51 3.46 9.36 2.16
C ILE A 51 4.44 8.29 2.65
N LEU A 52 4.23 7.82 3.87
CA LEU A 52 4.85 6.61 4.41
C LEU A 52 3.77 5.52 4.53
N ASP A 53 3.95 4.42 3.80
CA ASP A 53 3.08 3.25 3.80
C ASP A 53 3.76 2.09 4.54
N ILE A 54 3.14 1.64 5.63
CA ILE A 54 3.66 0.57 6.49
C ILE A 54 2.87 -0.70 6.21
N GLY A 55 3.57 -1.73 5.70
CA GLY A 55 2.92 -2.91 5.15
C GLY A 55 2.49 -2.69 3.70
N VAL A 56 3.40 -2.19 2.85
CA VAL A 56 3.12 -1.87 1.44
C VAL A 56 2.65 -3.10 0.65
N GLY A 57 2.95 -4.31 1.11
CA GLY A 57 2.45 -5.55 0.52
C GLY A 57 2.85 -5.65 -0.94
N ASN A 58 1.86 -5.78 -1.83
CA ASN A 58 2.06 -5.86 -3.28
C ASN A 58 1.97 -4.49 -4.00
N ALA A 59 2.19 -3.38 -3.30
CA ALA A 59 2.08 -2.02 -3.84
C ALA A 59 0.67 -1.65 -4.35
N ARG A 60 -0.40 -2.22 -3.78
CA ARG A 60 -1.80 -1.91 -4.16
C ARG A 60 -2.11 -0.42 -4.11
N VAL A 61 -1.74 0.26 -3.03
CA VAL A 61 -2.07 1.69 -2.85
C VAL A 61 -1.34 2.57 -3.87
N PRO A 62 0.00 2.54 -4.02
CA PRO A 62 0.66 3.37 -5.02
C PRO A 62 0.24 3.00 -6.45
N LYS A 63 -0.05 1.71 -6.75
CA LYS A 63 -0.64 1.28 -8.03
C LYS A 63 -1.98 1.96 -8.35
N ARG A 64 -2.85 2.09 -7.35
CA ARG A 64 -4.18 2.71 -7.53
C ARG A 64 -4.08 4.23 -7.60
N LEU A 65 -3.24 4.84 -6.77
CA LEU A 65 -3.04 6.29 -6.76
C LEU A 65 -2.38 6.78 -8.05
N SER A 66 -1.37 6.09 -8.56
CA SER A 66 -0.67 6.48 -9.80
C SER A 66 -1.57 6.46 -11.04
N GLY A 67 -2.64 5.66 -11.02
CA GLY A 67 -3.67 5.65 -12.06
C GLY A 67 -4.60 6.86 -12.03
N ILE A 68 -4.52 7.72 -11.01
CA ILE A 68 -5.32 8.93 -10.85
C ILE A 68 -4.38 10.13 -10.86
N HIS A 69 -4.13 10.67 -12.05
CA HIS A 69 -3.08 11.67 -12.27
C HIS A 69 -3.20 12.89 -11.34
N GLU A 70 -4.41 13.39 -11.13
CA GLU A 70 -4.68 14.56 -10.28
C GLU A 70 -4.29 14.33 -8.82
N ILE A 71 -4.45 13.11 -8.33
CA ILE A 71 -4.05 12.74 -6.97
C ILE A 71 -2.56 12.43 -6.92
N TRP A 72 -2.02 11.75 -7.94
CA TRP A 72 -0.60 11.39 -7.98
C TRP A 72 0.33 12.61 -8.05
N GLU A 73 -0.08 13.68 -8.72
CA GLU A 73 0.67 14.94 -8.71
C GLU A 73 0.67 15.65 -7.34
N MET A 74 -0.31 15.35 -6.48
CA MET A 74 -0.31 15.81 -5.09
C MET A 74 0.58 14.96 -4.18
N VAL A 75 1.21 13.91 -4.71
CA VAL A 75 2.22 13.09 -4.01
C VAL A 75 3.61 13.45 -4.54
N SER A 76 4.46 13.98 -3.65
CA SER A 76 5.87 14.28 -3.91
C SER A 76 6.75 13.03 -3.84
N CYS A 77 6.51 12.19 -2.83
CA CYS A 77 7.29 11.01 -2.51
C CYS A 77 6.36 9.98 -1.86
N TYR A 78 6.55 8.71 -2.20
CA TYR A 78 5.83 7.58 -1.65
C TYR A 78 6.85 6.54 -1.16
N ASP A 79 7.02 6.45 0.15
CA ASP A 79 7.89 5.47 0.79
C ASP A 79 7.04 4.30 1.28
N GLY A 80 7.23 3.13 0.68
CA GLY A 80 6.59 1.88 1.11
C GLY A 80 7.56 1.02 1.90
N THR A 81 7.11 0.48 3.02
CA THR A 81 7.90 -0.41 3.88
C THR A 81 7.20 -1.75 4.08
N ASP A 82 7.95 -2.85 4.11
CA ASP A 82 7.44 -4.17 4.49
C ASP A 82 8.52 -4.99 5.18
N ASN A 83 8.13 -5.89 6.09
CA ASN A 83 9.04 -6.82 6.75
C ASN A 83 9.10 -8.19 6.05
N ALA A 84 8.23 -8.43 5.05
CA ALA A 84 8.27 -9.61 4.23
C ALA A 84 9.02 -9.33 2.93
N LYS A 85 10.18 -9.98 2.74
CA LYS A 85 10.99 -9.81 1.52
C LYS A 85 10.22 -10.12 0.23
N ALA A 86 9.32 -11.11 0.26
CA ALA A 86 8.46 -11.42 -0.88
C ALA A 86 7.54 -10.25 -1.26
N CYS A 87 7.03 -9.49 -0.27
CA CYS A 87 6.23 -8.29 -0.52
C CYS A 87 7.09 -7.19 -1.15
N ILE A 88 8.32 -6.98 -0.67
CA ILE A 88 9.27 -6.03 -1.27
C ILE A 88 9.52 -6.34 -2.74
N GLU A 89 9.86 -7.59 -3.07
CA GLU A 89 10.13 -8.02 -4.45
C GLU A 89 8.90 -7.84 -5.37
N LEU A 90 7.70 -8.15 -4.86
CA LEU A 90 6.45 -7.94 -5.58
C LEU A 90 6.17 -6.44 -5.81
N ALA A 91 6.33 -5.63 -4.77
CA ALA A 91 6.13 -4.19 -4.84
C ALA A 91 7.11 -3.55 -5.83
N GLU A 92 8.41 -3.83 -5.74
CA GLU A 92 9.43 -3.29 -6.65
C GLU A 92 9.14 -3.62 -8.11
N LYS A 93 8.72 -4.86 -8.39
CA LYS A 93 8.31 -5.29 -9.74
C LYS A 93 7.12 -4.47 -10.25
N GLU A 94 6.13 -4.22 -9.39
CA GLU A 94 4.95 -3.44 -9.74
C GLU A 94 5.31 -1.95 -9.96
N ILE A 95 6.15 -1.37 -9.10
CA ILE A 95 6.64 0.00 -9.26
C ILE A 95 7.40 0.18 -10.58
N ALA A 96 8.26 -0.78 -10.92
CA ALA A 96 8.99 -0.78 -12.18
C ALA A 96 8.06 -0.91 -13.39
N SER A 97 7.06 -1.80 -13.33
CA SER A 97 6.11 -2.02 -14.44
C SER A 97 5.22 -0.80 -14.70
N LEU A 98 4.86 -0.07 -13.65
CA LEU A 98 4.06 1.16 -13.72
C LEU A 98 4.90 2.39 -14.08
N GLY A 99 6.23 2.30 -14.04
CA GLY A 99 7.13 3.43 -14.34
C GLY A 99 7.07 4.56 -13.31
N ILE A 100 6.72 4.27 -12.06
CA ILE A 100 6.55 5.28 -10.98
C ILE A 100 7.73 5.34 -10.00
N GLY A 101 8.84 4.67 -10.31
CA GLY A 101 10.05 4.64 -9.48
C GLY A 101 10.79 5.98 -9.36
N ASN A 102 10.32 7.05 -10.01
CA ASN A 102 10.82 8.40 -9.82
C ASN A 102 10.27 9.10 -8.55
N LYS A 103 9.14 8.62 -8.02
CA LYS A 103 8.51 9.16 -6.80
C LYS A 103 8.23 8.07 -5.76
N THR A 104 8.35 6.78 -6.10
CA THR A 104 8.04 5.67 -5.19
C THR A 104 9.29 4.87 -4.85
N PHE A 105 9.53 4.68 -3.55
CA PHE A 105 10.66 3.94 -3.00
C PHE A 105 10.16 2.83 -2.08
N ILE A 106 10.70 1.61 -2.24
CA ILE A 106 10.29 0.44 -1.47
C ILE A 106 11.46 0.04 -0.58
N HIS A 107 11.20 -0.14 0.71
CA HIS A 107 12.20 -0.39 1.73
C HIS A 107 11.87 -1.68 2.48
N PHE A 108 12.81 -2.61 2.49
CA PHE A 108 12.75 -3.73 3.43
C PHE A 108 13.03 -3.20 4.84
N PHE A 109 12.07 -3.36 5.74
CA PHE A 109 12.18 -2.86 7.10
C PHE A 109 11.75 -3.93 8.10
N GLU A 110 12.74 -4.57 8.73
CA GLU A 110 12.53 -5.57 9.75
C GLU A 110 12.63 -4.93 11.15
N ALA A 111 11.51 -4.86 11.86
CA ALA A 111 11.45 -4.23 13.18
C ALA A 111 12.18 -5.04 14.29
N THR A 112 12.70 -6.23 13.99
CA THR A 112 13.44 -7.10 14.92
C THR A 112 14.89 -6.63 15.12
N THR A 113 15.40 -5.78 14.22
CA THR A 113 16.75 -5.22 14.27
C THR A 113 16.76 -3.71 14.54
N LEU A 114 15.63 -3.16 15.02
CA LEU A 114 15.63 -1.82 15.58
C LEU A 114 16.32 -1.90 16.94
N ASP A 115 17.62 -1.59 16.94
CA ASP A 115 18.41 -1.58 18.16
C ASP A 115 17.75 -0.73 19.26
N GLN A 116 17.81 -1.31 20.46
CA GLN A 116 17.44 -0.75 21.76
C GLN A 116 18.26 0.49 22.12
#